data_AF-A0A7C3I2K4-F1
#
_entry.id   AF-A0A7C3I2K4-F1
#
_cell.length_a   1.000
_cell.length_b   1.000
_cell.length_c   1.000
_cell.angle_alpha   90.00
_cell.angle_beta   90.00
_cell.angle_gamma   90.00
#
_symmetry.space_group_name_H-M   'P 1'
#
loop_
_entity.id
_entity.type
_entity.pdbx_description
1 polymer ?
#
loop_
_entity_poly.entity_id
_entity_poly.type
_entity_poly.pdbx_seq_one_letter_code
_entity_poly.pdbx_strand_id
1 'polypeptide(L)'
;MADENKSVTSISEMGEFGLIKTLTDPFAPKNPLTIKGVGDDCAVTEKDKDHYLLTTTDLLVEGIHFNLMYTPLKHLGYKAVTVNLSDIAAMNGKPEQILVSVAVSSKFSVEALEELYQGIYHACDKYKVDLVGGDTSSSMTGMMISVTAIGTVRKEAVVYRSGAKPTDIICVSGNLGGS
;
A
#
# COMPACT_ATOMS: atom_id res chain seq x y z
N MET A 1 -11.37 25.74 36.70
CA MET A 1 -10.96 24.32 36.74
C MET A 1 -9.74 24.24 35.85
N ALA A 2 -8.59 23.97 36.46
CA ALA A 2 -7.29 24.00 35.78
C ALA A 2 -7.26 22.89 34.73
N ASP A 3 -6.91 23.27 33.50
CA ASP A 3 -6.66 22.33 32.41
C ASP A 3 -5.40 21.55 32.79
N GLU A 4 -5.57 20.28 33.16
CA GLU A 4 -4.46 19.40 33.50
C GLU A 4 -3.55 19.29 32.28
N ASN A 5 -2.28 19.66 32.48
CA ASN A 5 -1.21 19.64 31.51
C ASN A 5 -0.97 18.18 31.05
N LYS A 6 -1.79 17.68 30.11
CA LYS A 6 -1.58 16.38 29.47
C LYS A 6 -0.27 16.45 28.71
N SER A 7 0.75 15.78 29.23
CA SER A 7 2.00 15.54 28.50
C SER A 7 1.65 14.86 27.17
N VAL A 8 1.97 15.53 26.06
CA VAL A 8 1.75 14.99 24.72
C VAL A 8 2.77 13.86 24.50
N THR A 9 2.29 12.62 24.36
CA THR A 9 3.14 11.46 24.02
C THR A 9 3.72 11.64 22.61
N SER A 10 5.03 11.51 22.47
CA SER A 10 5.67 11.59 21.15
C SER A 10 5.43 10.32 20.33
N ILE A 11 5.38 10.43 18.99
CA ILE A 11 5.24 9.26 18.09
C ILE A 11 6.40 8.27 18.29
N SER A 12 7.61 8.77 18.54
CA SER A 12 8.80 7.96 18.80
C SER A 12 8.67 7.05 20.02
N GLU A 13 7.96 7.48 21.07
CA GLU A 13 7.74 6.66 22.27
C GLU A 13 6.82 5.48 21.99
N MET A 14 5.88 5.63 21.06
CA MET A 14 4.88 4.62 20.74
C MET A 14 5.35 3.64 19.66
N GLY A 15 6.22 4.11 18.75
CA GLY A 15 6.62 3.35 17.57
C GLY A 15 5.49 3.18 16.56
N GLU A 16 5.83 2.70 15.37
CA GLU A 16 4.90 2.57 14.26
C GLU A 16 3.72 1.63 14.57
N PHE A 17 4.01 0.39 14.98
CA PHE A 17 2.96 -0.59 15.28
C PHE A 17 2.05 -0.18 16.44
N GLY A 18 2.62 0.47 17.46
CA GLY A 18 1.85 1.03 18.56
C GLY A 18 0.92 2.14 18.08
N LEU A 19 1.43 3.05 17.24
CA LEU A 19 0.65 4.15 16.68
C LEU A 19 -0.48 3.64 15.79
N ILE A 20 -0.19 2.70 14.87
CA ILE A 20 -1.21 2.08 14.01
C ILE A 20 -2.32 1.49 14.90
N LYS A 21 -1.94 0.65 15.87
CA LYS A 21 -2.90 0.03 16.78
C LYS A 21 -3.76 1.07 17.49
N THR A 22 -3.16 2.09 18.10
CA THR A 22 -3.89 3.16 18.79
C THR A 22 -4.84 3.92 17.87
N LEU A 23 -4.43 4.22 16.64
CA LEU A 23 -5.25 4.94 15.67
C LEU A 23 -6.38 4.07 15.11
N THR A 24 -6.17 2.75 14.96
CA THR A 24 -7.12 1.87 14.25
C THR A 24 -8.03 1.06 15.16
N ASP A 25 -7.65 0.82 16.43
CA ASP A 25 -8.45 0.07 17.41
C ASP A 25 -9.91 0.56 17.55
N PRO A 26 -10.22 1.89 17.49
CA PRO A 26 -11.59 2.36 17.57
C PRO A 26 -12.46 2.03 16.34
N PHE A 27 -11.86 1.66 15.21
CA PHE A 27 -12.53 1.53 13.91
C PHE A 27 -12.94 0.08 13.61
N ALA A 28 -13.72 -0.52 14.51
CA ALA A 28 -14.33 -1.83 14.25
C ALA A 28 -15.25 -1.77 13.01
N PRO A 29 -15.20 -2.76 12.11
CA PRO A 29 -16.07 -2.80 10.94
C PRO A 29 -17.56 -2.79 11.31
N LYS A 30 -18.33 -1.89 10.68
CA LYS A 30 -19.80 -1.79 10.83
C LYS A 30 -20.57 -2.26 9.61
N ASN A 31 -19.93 -2.20 8.44
CA ASN A 31 -20.52 -2.65 7.19
C ASN A 31 -20.45 -4.20 7.14
N PRO A 32 -21.57 -4.92 6.96
CA PRO A 32 -21.57 -6.38 6.92
C PRO A 32 -20.77 -6.95 5.74
N LEU A 33 -20.50 -6.16 4.70
CA LEU A 33 -19.64 -6.55 3.59
C LEU A 33 -18.14 -6.50 3.94
N THR A 34 -17.75 -5.98 5.11
CA THR A 34 -16.35 -5.99 5.54
C THR A 34 -16.05 -7.28 6.30
N ILE A 35 -15.25 -8.15 5.69
CA ILE A 35 -14.85 -9.45 6.26
C ILE A 35 -13.65 -9.29 7.18
N LYS A 36 -12.65 -8.50 6.74
CA LYS A 36 -11.43 -8.20 7.50
C LYS A 36 -11.05 -6.74 7.30
N GLY A 37 -10.98 -6.00 8.40
CA GLY A 37 -10.50 -4.62 8.43
C GLY A 37 -8.97 -4.55 8.58
N VAL A 38 -8.49 -3.53 9.29
CA VAL A 38 -7.06 -3.31 9.55
C VAL A 38 -6.41 -4.52 10.23
N GLY A 39 -5.17 -4.84 9.85
CA GLY A 39 -4.31 -5.81 10.54
C GLY A 39 -3.83 -7.00 9.70
N ASP A 40 -4.01 -6.95 8.38
CA ASP A 40 -3.46 -7.90 7.40
C ASP A 40 -2.85 -7.12 6.22
N ASP A 41 -2.31 -7.82 5.21
CA ASP A 41 -1.73 -7.19 4.01
C ASP A 41 -2.77 -6.41 3.18
N CYS A 42 -4.05 -6.83 3.19
CA CYS A 42 -5.13 -6.12 2.55
C CYS A 42 -6.38 -6.09 3.44
N ALA A 43 -7.22 -5.07 3.26
CA ALA A 43 -8.61 -5.14 3.69
C ALA A 43 -9.37 -6.12 2.79
N VAL A 44 -10.25 -6.92 3.39
CA VAL A 44 -11.07 -7.93 2.69
C VAL A 44 -12.54 -7.54 2.79
N THR A 45 -13.17 -7.35 1.63
CA THR A 45 -14.61 -7.08 1.52
C THR A 45 -15.30 -8.07 0.60
N GLU A 46 -16.60 -8.23 0.79
CA GLU A 46 -17.44 -9.08 -0.05
C GLU A 46 -17.52 -8.51 -1.47
N LYS A 47 -17.16 -9.32 -2.48
CA LYS A 47 -17.38 -8.99 -3.89
C LYS A 47 -18.65 -9.67 -4.40
N ASP A 48 -18.70 -10.98 -4.28
CA ASP A 48 -19.82 -11.83 -4.71
C ASP A 48 -19.86 -13.13 -3.89
N LYS A 49 -20.65 -14.11 -4.34
CA LYS A 49 -20.83 -15.38 -3.61
C LYS A 49 -19.53 -16.16 -3.43
N ASP A 50 -18.63 -16.10 -4.40
CA ASP A 50 -17.46 -16.97 -4.50
C ASP A 50 -16.15 -16.21 -4.31
N HIS A 51 -16.18 -14.87 -4.35
CA HIS A 51 -15.00 -14.03 -4.28
C HIS A 51 -15.07 -12.95 -3.20
N TYR A 52 -13.90 -12.65 -2.65
CA TYR A 52 -13.63 -11.41 -1.94
C TYR A 52 -12.93 -10.41 -2.84
N LEU A 53 -13.12 -9.13 -2.52
CA LEU A 53 -12.31 -8.02 -2.98
C LEU A 53 -11.21 -7.77 -1.96
N LEU A 54 -10.00 -7.54 -2.45
CA LEU A 54 -8.83 -7.17 -1.66
C LEU A 54 -8.44 -5.74 -2.01
N THR A 55 -8.24 -4.91 -0.99
CA THR A 55 -7.82 -3.53 -1.16
C THR A 55 -6.64 -3.22 -0.23
N THR A 56 -5.56 -2.72 -0.80
CA THR A 56 -4.38 -2.23 -0.06
C THR A 56 -3.98 -0.86 -0.58
N THR A 57 -3.24 -0.11 0.23
CA THR A 57 -2.65 1.16 -0.17
C THR A 57 -1.33 1.40 0.54
N ASP A 58 -0.32 1.77 -0.23
CA ASP A 58 1.00 2.16 0.26
C ASP A 58 1.36 3.58 -0.15
N LEU A 59 2.08 4.26 0.74
CA LEU A 59 2.59 5.60 0.54
C LEU A 59 4.12 5.57 0.38
N LEU A 60 4.61 6.09 -0.75
CA LEU A 60 6.03 6.35 -0.97
C LEU A 60 6.30 7.85 -0.82
N VAL A 61 7.26 8.19 0.03
CA VAL A 61 7.63 9.56 0.37
C VAL A 61 9.11 9.79 0.06
N GLU A 62 9.41 10.83 -0.71
CA GLU A 62 10.79 11.25 -1.03
C GLU A 62 11.58 11.48 0.27
N GLY A 63 12.78 10.89 0.36
CA GLY A 63 13.66 10.98 1.52
C GLY A 63 13.37 9.95 2.62
N ILE A 64 12.26 9.21 2.54
CA ILE A 64 11.91 8.11 3.45
C ILE A 64 11.96 6.77 2.70
N HIS A 65 11.18 6.64 1.63
CA HIS A 65 11.00 5.38 0.90
C HIS A 65 11.85 5.29 -0.38
N PHE A 66 12.28 6.43 -0.91
CA PHE A 66 13.14 6.52 -2.07
C PHE A 66 13.97 7.79 -2.03
N ASN A 67 15.07 7.79 -2.79
CA ASN A 67 15.90 8.95 -3.01
C ASN A 67 16.13 9.12 -4.52
N LEU A 68 15.75 10.28 -5.05
CA LEU A 68 15.83 10.58 -6.49
C LEU A 68 17.26 10.66 -7.02
N MET A 69 18.27 10.79 -6.16
CA MET A 69 19.67 10.71 -6.59
C MET A 69 20.08 9.31 -7.06
N TYR A 70 19.40 8.26 -6.57
CA TYR A 70 19.77 6.87 -6.86
C TYR A 70 18.59 6.04 -7.39
N THR A 71 17.38 6.60 -7.44
CA THR A 71 16.17 5.93 -7.94
C THR A 71 15.67 6.67 -9.19
N PRO A 72 15.95 6.17 -10.40
CA PRO A 72 15.37 6.72 -11.63
C PRO A 72 13.85 6.74 -11.58
N LEU A 73 13.21 7.76 -12.15
CA LEU A 73 11.76 7.95 -12.02
C LEU A 73 10.98 6.81 -12.67
N LYS A 74 11.45 6.29 -13.81
CA LYS A 74 10.86 5.09 -14.41
C LYS A 74 10.87 3.88 -13.46
N HIS A 75 11.96 3.69 -12.70
CA HIS A 75 12.07 2.59 -11.73
C HIS A 75 11.19 2.86 -10.51
N LEU A 76 11.11 4.11 -10.06
CA LEU A 76 10.22 4.52 -8.97
C LEU A 76 8.76 4.25 -9.32
N GLY A 77 8.32 4.61 -10.54
CA GLY A 77 6.96 4.37 -11.01
C GLY A 77 6.63 2.88 -11.08
N TYR A 78 7.55 2.06 -11.59
CA TYR A 78 7.39 0.61 -11.59
C TYR A 78 7.30 0.06 -10.16
N LYS A 79 8.22 0.49 -9.27
CA LYS A 79 8.25 0.10 -7.86
C LYS A 79 6.92 0.44 -7.16
N ALA A 80 6.41 1.66 -7.34
CA ALA A 80 5.19 2.15 -6.71
C ALA A 80 3.97 1.25 -6.97
N VAL A 81 3.86 0.72 -8.19
CA VAL A 81 2.82 -0.27 -8.51
C VAL A 81 3.14 -1.61 -7.86
N THR A 82 4.35 -2.14 -8.07
CA THR A 82 4.65 -3.52 -7.66
C THR A 82 4.63 -3.78 -6.16
N VAL A 83 4.93 -2.78 -5.32
CA VAL A 83 4.83 -2.95 -3.85
C VAL A 83 3.38 -3.23 -3.44
N ASN A 84 2.42 -2.48 -3.99
CA ASN A 84 1.00 -2.70 -3.71
C ASN A 84 0.47 -4.00 -4.31
N LEU A 85 0.95 -4.41 -5.48
CA LEU A 85 0.57 -5.69 -6.07
C LEU A 85 1.11 -6.88 -5.23
N SER A 86 2.22 -6.68 -4.52
CA SER A 86 2.81 -7.69 -3.65
C SER A 86 1.90 -8.05 -2.48
N ASP A 87 1.23 -7.07 -1.87
CA ASP A 87 0.27 -7.30 -0.79
C ASP A 87 -0.92 -8.15 -1.24
N ILE A 88 -1.47 -7.83 -2.42
CA ILE A 88 -2.56 -8.62 -3.02
C ILE A 88 -2.09 -10.06 -3.25
N ALA A 89 -0.88 -10.24 -3.78
CA ALA A 89 -0.30 -11.56 -4.01
C ALA A 89 -0.01 -12.33 -2.70
N ALA A 90 0.39 -11.63 -1.63
CA ALA A 90 0.64 -12.23 -0.32
C ALA A 90 -0.64 -12.87 0.27
N MET A 91 -1.80 -12.30 -0.04
CA MET A 91 -3.11 -12.86 0.31
C MET A 91 -3.67 -13.87 -0.71
N ASN A 92 -2.82 -14.35 -1.63
CA ASN A 92 -3.18 -15.25 -2.73
C ASN A 92 -4.22 -14.65 -3.70
N GLY A 93 -4.28 -13.32 -3.76
CA GLY A 93 -5.16 -12.58 -4.64
C GLY A 93 -4.58 -12.36 -6.03
N LYS A 94 -5.48 -12.12 -6.98
CA LYS A 94 -5.16 -11.63 -8.31
C LYS A 94 -5.42 -10.12 -8.36
N PRO A 95 -4.40 -9.27 -8.59
CA PRO A 95 -4.64 -7.85 -8.75
C PRO A 95 -5.37 -7.58 -10.08
N GLU A 96 -6.23 -6.56 -10.08
CA GLU A 96 -7.05 -6.20 -11.24
C GLU A 96 -6.88 -4.72 -11.59
N GLN A 97 -6.91 -3.83 -10.61
CA GLN A 97 -6.96 -2.39 -10.83
C GLN A 97 -6.08 -1.64 -9.82
N ILE A 98 -5.61 -0.45 -10.21
CA ILE A 98 -4.91 0.47 -9.33
C ILE A 98 -5.43 1.90 -9.47
N LEU A 99 -5.28 2.67 -8.39
CA LEU A 99 -5.37 4.13 -8.41
C LEU A 99 -4.02 4.71 -8.01
N VAL A 100 -3.63 5.82 -8.63
CA VAL A 100 -2.36 6.49 -8.35
C VAL A 100 -2.60 7.95 -7.98
N SER A 101 -2.29 8.30 -6.74
CA SER A 101 -2.30 9.68 -6.28
C SER A 101 -0.88 10.21 -6.13
N VAL A 102 -0.57 11.33 -6.77
CA VAL A 102 0.76 11.94 -6.76
C VAL A 102 0.70 13.37 -6.26
N ALA A 103 1.51 13.69 -5.27
CA ALA A 103 1.76 15.06 -4.86
C ALA A 103 3.20 15.45 -5.18
N VAL A 104 3.41 16.52 -5.94
CA VAL A 104 4.74 16.94 -6.41
C VAL A 104 4.98 18.42 -6.26
N SER A 105 6.23 18.80 -5.97
CA SER A 105 6.61 20.20 -5.93
C SER A 105 6.91 20.76 -7.32
N SER A 106 6.89 22.09 -7.44
CA SER A 106 7.14 22.81 -8.68
C SER A 106 8.55 22.62 -9.26
N LYS A 107 9.43 21.89 -8.57
CA LYS A 107 10.77 21.52 -9.06
C LYS A 107 10.72 20.41 -10.13
N PHE A 108 9.63 19.66 -10.22
CA PHE A 108 9.47 18.59 -11.21
C PHE A 108 8.93 19.15 -12.51
N SER A 109 9.56 18.74 -13.62
CA SER A 109 9.05 19.05 -14.96
C SER A 109 7.96 18.06 -15.37
N VAL A 110 7.25 18.37 -16.45
CA VAL A 110 6.25 17.47 -17.03
C VAL A 110 6.90 16.16 -17.50
N GLU A 111 8.08 16.26 -18.12
CA GLU A 111 8.84 15.12 -18.64
C GLU A 111 9.27 14.16 -17.52
N ALA A 112 9.58 14.70 -16.34
CA ALA A 112 9.88 13.89 -15.16
C ALA A 112 8.65 13.06 -14.72
N LEU A 113 7.45 13.65 -14.76
CA LEU A 113 6.21 12.92 -14.47
C LEU A 113 5.86 11.92 -15.58
N GLU A 114 6.10 12.25 -16.84
CA GLU A 114 5.95 11.31 -17.94
C GLU A 114 6.86 10.09 -17.76
N GLU A 115 8.12 10.29 -17.34
CA GLU A 115 9.06 9.20 -17.05
C GLU A 115 8.56 8.32 -15.89
N LEU A 116 8.05 8.93 -14.82
CA LEU A 116 7.42 8.22 -13.71
C LEU A 116 6.25 7.35 -14.20
N TYR A 117 5.34 7.94 -14.99
CA TYR A 117 4.16 7.25 -15.52
C TYR A 117 4.50 6.20 -16.58
N GLN A 118 5.61 6.34 -17.31
CA GLN A 118 6.13 5.24 -18.12
C GLN A 118 6.47 4.04 -17.23
N GLY A 119 7.11 4.26 -16.08
CA GLY A 119 7.37 3.21 -15.10
C GLY A 119 6.10 2.48 -14.64
N ILE A 120 5.09 3.26 -14.26
CA ILE A 120 3.76 2.77 -13.86
C ILE A 120 3.14 1.96 -15.00
N TYR A 121 3.12 2.49 -16.22
CA TYR A 121 2.59 1.81 -17.40
C TYR A 121 3.26 0.45 -17.64
N HIS A 122 4.59 0.38 -17.52
CA HIS A 122 5.31 -0.89 -17.71
C HIS A 122 4.94 -1.92 -16.64
N ALA A 123 4.72 -1.50 -15.39
CA ALA A 123 4.23 -2.40 -14.35
C ALA A 123 2.78 -2.85 -14.66
N CYS A 124 1.89 -1.91 -14.99
CA CYS A 124 0.51 -2.21 -15.36
C CYS A 124 0.42 -3.22 -16.51
N ASP A 125 1.14 -2.99 -17.61
CA ASP A 125 1.12 -3.90 -18.76
C ASP A 125 1.71 -5.27 -18.43
N LYS A 126 2.79 -5.32 -17.63
CA LYS A 126 3.41 -6.60 -17.24
C LYS A 126 2.49 -7.45 -16.37
N TYR A 127 1.83 -6.85 -15.38
CA TYR A 127 0.97 -7.57 -14.43
C TYR A 127 -0.50 -7.62 -14.85
N LYS A 128 -0.84 -7.02 -16.01
CA LYS A 128 -2.20 -6.95 -16.56
C LYS A 128 -3.19 -6.34 -15.57
N VAL A 129 -2.81 -5.19 -15.02
CA VAL A 129 -3.62 -4.39 -14.10
C VAL A 129 -3.93 -3.03 -14.73
N ASP A 130 -5.15 -2.55 -14.54
CA ASP A 130 -5.61 -1.29 -15.12
C ASP A 130 -5.36 -0.12 -14.16
N LEU A 131 -4.79 0.97 -14.66
CA LEU A 131 -4.82 2.25 -13.95
C LEU A 131 -6.18 2.90 -14.19
N VAL A 132 -7.04 2.92 -13.17
CA VAL A 132 -8.45 3.33 -13.30
C VAL A 132 -8.78 4.69 -12.71
N GLY A 133 -7.82 5.32 -12.03
CA GLY A 133 -8.04 6.62 -11.43
C GLY A 133 -6.85 7.10 -10.61
N GLY A 134 -7.04 8.22 -9.92
CA GLY A 134 -5.98 8.87 -9.19
C GLY A 134 -6.32 10.29 -8.80
N ASP A 135 -5.35 10.93 -8.14
CA ASP A 135 -5.37 12.35 -7.84
C ASP A 135 -4.00 12.97 -8.12
N THR A 136 -3.95 14.25 -8.46
CA THR A 136 -2.67 14.95 -8.66
C THR A 136 -2.71 16.30 -7.98
N SER A 137 -1.76 16.52 -7.08
CA SER A 137 -1.72 17.70 -6.23
C SER A 137 -0.32 18.31 -6.13
N SER A 138 -0.27 19.56 -5.69
CA SER A 138 0.98 20.27 -5.43
C SER A 138 1.51 19.94 -4.04
N SER A 139 2.82 19.80 -3.91
CA SER A 139 3.54 19.61 -2.64
C SER A 139 4.58 20.71 -2.45
N MET A 140 4.84 21.14 -1.21
CA MET A 140 5.84 22.18 -0.95
C MET A 140 7.28 21.66 -0.96
N THR A 141 7.49 20.39 -0.58
CA THR A 141 8.82 19.90 -0.18
C THR A 141 9.38 18.80 -1.08
N GLY A 142 8.54 18.09 -1.84
CA GLY A 142 9.00 16.97 -2.65
C GLY A 142 7.88 16.15 -3.26
N MET A 143 8.23 14.91 -3.64
CA MET A 143 7.32 13.95 -4.24
C MET A 143 6.76 12.97 -3.20
N MET A 144 5.45 12.77 -3.25
CA MET A 144 4.74 11.70 -2.56
C MET A 144 3.87 10.94 -3.56
N ILE A 145 3.90 9.62 -3.50
CA ILE A 145 3.14 8.73 -4.38
C ILE A 145 2.35 7.81 -3.47
N SER A 146 1.03 7.88 -3.53
CA SER A 146 0.14 6.88 -2.94
C SER A 146 -0.42 6.03 -4.06
N VAL A 147 -0.34 4.71 -3.91
CA VAL A 147 -1.02 3.79 -4.83
C VAL A 147 -2.01 2.98 -4.01
N THR A 148 -3.20 2.78 -4.57
CA THR A 148 -4.19 1.84 -4.04
C THR A 148 -4.29 0.72 -5.05
N ALA A 149 -4.10 -0.53 -4.61
CA ALA A 149 -4.34 -1.70 -5.45
C ALA A 149 -5.62 -2.41 -5.03
N ILE A 150 -6.36 -2.87 -6.04
CA ILE A 150 -7.60 -3.61 -5.92
C ILE A 150 -7.40 -4.95 -6.63
N GLY A 151 -7.70 -6.03 -5.93
CA GLY A 151 -7.61 -7.38 -6.45
C GLY A 151 -8.76 -8.25 -5.97
N THR A 152 -8.77 -9.49 -6.44
CA THR A 152 -9.83 -10.45 -6.12
C THR A 152 -9.24 -11.79 -5.74
N VAL A 153 -9.93 -12.51 -4.87
CA VAL A 153 -9.52 -13.83 -4.41
C VAL A 153 -10.75 -14.69 -4.19
N ARG A 154 -10.64 -15.99 -4.50
CA ARG A 154 -11.70 -16.95 -4.13
C ARG A 154 -11.77 -17.08 -2.61
N LYS A 155 -12.97 -17.15 -2.05
CA LYS A 155 -13.17 -17.15 -0.59
C LYS A 155 -12.44 -18.28 0.12
N GLU A 156 -12.37 -19.46 -0.52
CA GLU A 156 -11.67 -20.64 0.01
C GLU A 156 -10.14 -20.57 -0.14
N ALA A 157 -9.63 -19.59 -0.88
CA ALA A 157 -8.21 -19.49 -1.23
C ALA A 157 -7.51 -18.29 -0.57
N VAL A 158 -8.25 -17.41 0.10
CA VAL A 158 -7.66 -16.24 0.78
C VAL A 158 -6.71 -16.69 1.90
N VAL A 159 -5.54 -16.05 1.94
CA VAL A 159 -4.52 -16.30 2.97
C VAL A 159 -4.41 -15.06 3.84
N TYR A 160 -4.28 -15.28 5.15
CA TYR A 160 -4.08 -14.24 6.14
C TYR A 160 -2.73 -14.43 6.83
N ARG A 161 -2.17 -13.37 7.41
CA ARG A 161 -0.99 -13.49 8.29
C ARG A 161 -1.24 -14.41 9.49
N SER A 162 -2.51 -14.52 9.91
CA SER A 162 -2.95 -15.50 10.90
C SER A 162 -3.23 -16.87 10.27
N GLY A 163 -2.80 -17.95 10.91
CA GLY A 163 -3.12 -19.31 10.46
C GLY A 163 -1.94 -20.29 10.49
N ALA A 164 -0.72 -19.78 10.66
CA ALA A 164 0.47 -20.61 10.87
C ALA A 164 0.30 -21.53 12.09
N LYS A 165 0.69 -22.79 11.96
CA LYS A 165 0.59 -23.83 12.98
C LYS A 165 1.98 -24.30 13.43
N PRO A 166 2.12 -24.86 14.64
CA PRO A 166 3.31 -25.59 15.01
C PRO A 166 3.64 -26.64 13.94
N THR A 167 4.93 -26.78 13.61
CA THR A 167 5.47 -27.66 12.55
C THR A 167 5.32 -27.19 11.11
N ASP A 168 4.66 -26.07 10.85
CA ASP A 168 4.70 -25.44 9.52
C ASP A 168 6.14 -25.02 9.17
N ILE A 169 6.51 -25.20 7.91
CA ILE A 169 7.80 -24.74 7.39
C ILE A 169 7.73 -23.27 7.01
N ILE A 170 8.78 -22.52 7.34
CA ILE A 170 8.96 -21.14 6.89
C ILE A 170 9.72 -21.18 5.58
N CYS A 171 9.11 -20.66 4.53
CA CYS A 171 9.71 -20.55 3.20
C CYS A 171 9.73 -19.09 2.76
N VAL A 172 10.74 -18.73 1.97
CA VAL A 172 10.85 -17.43 1.31
C VAL A 172 11.02 -17.64 -0.19
N SER A 173 10.48 -16.73 -0.99
CA SER A 173 10.68 -16.75 -2.44
C SER A 173 11.84 -15.83 -2.83
N GLY A 174 12.58 -16.19 -3.88
CA GLY A 174 13.70 -15.38 -4.39
C GLY A 174 14.87 -15.24 -3.41
N ASN A 175 15.62 -14.14 -3.56
CA ASN A 175 16.78 -13.80 -2.74
C ASN A 175 16.43 -12.64 -1.78
N LEU A 176 17.00 -12.65 -0.58
CA LEU A 176 16.84 -11.59 0.43
C LEU A 176 18.00 -10.59 0.39
N GLY A 177 17.72 -9.31 0.66
CA GLY A 177 18.74 -8.25 0.82
C GLY A 177 19.05 -7.40 -0.42
N GLY A 178 18.20 -7.43 -1.46
CA GLY A 178 18.41 -6.70 -2.72
C GLY A 178 17.68 -5.37 -2.88
N SER A 179 17.31 -4.70 -1.77
CA SER A 179 16.50 -3.47 -1.78
C SER A 179 17.26 -2.23 -2.20
#